data_AF-A0A661D7I8-F1
#
_entry.id   AF-A0A661D7I8-F1
#
_cell.length_a   1.000
_cell.length_b   1.000
_cell.length_c   1.000
_cell.angle_alpha   90.00
_cell.angle_beta   90.00
_cell.angle_gamma   90.00
#
_symmetry.space_group_name_H-M   'P 1'
#
loop_
_entity.id
_entity.type
_entity.pdbx_description
1 polymer ?
#
loop_
_entity_poly.entity_id
_entity_poly.type
_entity_poly.pdbx_seq_one_letter_code
_entity_poly.pdbx_strand_id
1 'polypeptide(L)'
;MLSLFIYLLKVAVFFQIICYGWLLFRADSFEQIADFTMTLLFNFSLQQGISITFYLLPITALLGIPLLLMLEVYQYLSATPHFYQKWPLPLRGLLYASLLFILMAGISNANNATTDFIYFAF
;
A
#
# COMPACT_ATOMS: atom_id res chain seq x y z
N MET A 1 12.02 -7.62 27.22
CA MET A 1 11.13 -8.57 26.52
C MET A 1 9.67 -8.13 26.58
N LEU A 2 9.12 -7.83 27.77
CA LEU A 2 7.75 -7.32 27.94
C LEU A 2 7.48 -6.01 27.17
N SER A 3 8.45 -5.09 27.14
CA SER A 3 8.34 -3.83 26.39
C SER A 3 8.20 -4.02 24.87
N LEU A 4 8.97 -4.96 24.30
CA LEU A 4 8.90 -5.32 22.88
C LEU A 4 7.54 -5.94 22.53
N PHE A 5 7.04 -6.83 23.38
CA PHE A 5 5.73 -7.47 23.19
C PHE A 5 4.60 -6.44 23.19
N ILE A 6 4.60 -5.52 24.16
CA ILE A 6 3.61 -4.43 24.22
C ILE A 6 3.72 -3.53 22.98
N TYR A 7 4.93 -3.25 22.50
CA TYR A 7 5.13 -2.47 21.28
C TYR A 7 4.54 -3.16 20.05
N LEU A 8 4.84 -4.44 19.84
CA LEU A 8 4.28 -5.21 18.72
C LEU A 8 2.76 -5.30 18.79
N LEU A 9 2.19 -5.44 19.99
CA LEU A 9 0.75 -5.43 20.19
C LEU A 9 0.14 -4.08 19.81
N LYS A 10 0.75 -2.96 20.21
CA LYS A 10 0.31 -1.61 19.79
C LYS A 10 0.34 -1.44 18.27
N VAL A 11 1.41 -1.91 17.63
CA VAL A 11 1.54 -1.86 16.15
C VAL A 11 0.43 -2.69 15.49
N ALA A 12 0.20 -3.91 15.97
CA ALA A 12 -0.83 -4.79 15.42
C ALA A 12 -2.23 -4.19 15.58
N VAL A 13 -2.56 -3.64 16.75
CA VAL A 13 -3.87 -2.99 16.99
C VAL A 13 -4.04 -1.76 16.11
N PHE A 14 -3.03 -0.89 16.05
CA PHE A 14 -3.09 0.30 15.22
C PHE A 14 -3.24 -0.05 13.74
N PHE A 15 -2.52 -1.08 13.28
CA PHE A 15 -2.65 -1.59 11.92
C PHE A 15 -4.08 -2.04 11.61
N GLN A 16 -4.72 -2.81 12.50
CA GLN A 16 -6.11 -3.25 12.30
C GLN A 16 -7.10 -2.08 12.24
N ILE A 17 -6.91 -1.05 13.06
CA ILE A 17 -7.73 0.17 13.03
C ILE A 17 -7.61 0.87 11.67
N ILE A 18 -6.40 0.98 11.12
CA ILE A 18 -6.17 1.58 9.80
C ILE A 18 -6.82 0.74 8.70
N CYS A 19 -6.63 -0.59 8.71
CA CYS A 19 -7.24 -1.48 7.73
C CYS A 19 -8.78 -1.43 7.77
N TYR A 20 -9.38 -1.40 8.96
CA TYR A 20 -10.83 -1.25 9.11
C TYR A 20 -11.31 0.11 8.60
N GLY A 21 -10.57 1.19 8.89
CA GLY A 21 -10.84 2.52 8.34
C GLY A 21 -10.86 2.52 6.80
N TRP A 22 -9.93 1.82 6.16
CA TRP A 22 -9.92 1.69 4.69
C TRP A 22 -11.13 0.91 4.15
N LEU A 23 -11.60 -0.12 4.86
CA LEU A 23 -12.81 -0.84 4.48
C LEU A 23 -14.06 0.05 4.58
N LEU A 24 -14.14 0.90 5.61
CA LEU A 24 -15.26 1.83 5.77
C LEU A 24 -15.33 2.85 4.64
N PHE A 25 -14.20 3.43 4.24
CA PHE A 25 -14.16 4.40 3.12
C PHE A 25 -14.39 3.75 1.76
N ARG A 26 -14.19 2.43 1.65
CA ARG A 26 -14.45 1.67 0.43
C ARG A 26 -15.92 1.21 0.31
N ALA A 27 -16.70 1.28 1.38
CA ALA A 27 -18.07 0.81 1.36
C ALA A 27 -18.98 1.83 0.67
N ASP A 28 -19.78 1.37 -0.30
CA ASP A 28 -20.76 2.16 -1.04
C ASP A 28 -22.09 2.31 -0.26
N SER A 29 -22.30 1.49 0.78
CA SER A 29 -23.53 1.50 1.60
C SER A 29 -23.29 1.06 3.05
N PHE A 30 -24.23 1.42 3.93
CA PHE A 30 -24.21 0.97 5.33
C PHE A 30 -24.41 -0.53 5.49
N GLU A 31 -25.13 -1.19 4.58
CA GLU A 31 -25.31 -2.64 4.56
C GLU A 31 -23.96 -3.34 4.31
N GLN A 32 -23.17 -2.82 3.36
CA GLN A 32 -21.85 -3.37 3.03
C GLN A 32 -20.87 -3.24 4.21
N ILE A 33 -20.97 -2.17 5.01
CA ILE A 33 -20.19 -2.02 6.25
C ILE A 33 -20.52 -3.14 7.26
N ALA A 34 -21.80 -3.45 7.42
CA ALA A 34 -22.25 -4.52 8.31
C ALA A 34 -21.71 -5.88 7.83
N ASP A 35 -21.78 -6.15 6.53
CA ASP A 35 -21.27 -7.37 5.92
C ASP A 35 -19.74 -7.51 6.09
N PHE A 36 -18.98 -6.45 5.85
CA PHE A 36 -17.53 -6.44 6.11
C PHE A 36 -17.22 -6.71 7.58
N THR A 37 -17.94 -6.08 8.50
CA THR A 37 -17.73 -6.24 9.95
C THR A 37 -18.07 -7.65 10.42
N MET A 38 -19.19 -8.22 9.94
CA MET A 38 -19.60 -9.60 10.24
C MET A 38 -18.61 -10.61 9.68
N THR A 39 -18.08 -10.36 8.48
CA THR A 39 -17.05 -11.22 7.88
C THR A 39 -15.77 -11.24 8.71
N LEU A 40 -15.34 -10.08 9.20
CA LEU A 40 -14.12 -9.93 9.99
C LEU A 40 -14.21 -10.56 11.38
N LEU A 41 -15.38 -10.51 12.03
CA LEU A 41 -15.60 -11.01 13.38
C LEU A 41 -16.05 -12.48 13.45
N PHE A 42 -16.91 -12.91 12.51
CA PHE A 42 -17.61 -14.20 12.62
C PHE A 42 -17.28 -15.19 11.51
N ASN A 43 -16.90 -14.72 10.32
CA ASN A 43 -16.59 -15.59 9.16
C ASN A 43 -15.10 -15.52 8.77
N PHE A 44 -14.19 -15.45 9.75
CA PHE A 44 -12.76 -15.49 9.49
C PHE A 44 -12.32 -16.90 9.05
N SER A 45 -12.38 -17.17 7.74
CA SER A 45 -11.86 -18.40 7.14
C SER A 45 -10.52 -18.14 6.47
N LEU A 46 -9.44 -18.70 7.04
CA LEU A 46 -8.09 -18.69 6.45
C LEU A 46 -8.04 -19.35 5.06
N GLN A 47 -9.01 -20.21 4.73
CA GLN A 47 -9.07 -20.91 3.44
C GLN A 47 -9.52 -20.02 2.28
N GLN A 48 -10.32 -18.98 2.54
CA GLN A 48 -10.85 -18.10 1.48
C GLN A 48 -9.82 -17.05 1.00
N GLY A 49 -8.80 -16.75 1.82
CA GLY A 49 -7.76 -15.76 1.50
C GLY A 49 -6.48 -16.32 0.87
N ILE A 50 -6.30 -17.64 0.86
CA ILE A 50 -5.09 -18.32 0.36
C ILE A 50 -5.42 -19.07 -0.94
N SER A 51 -6.10 -18.42 -1.86
CA SER A 51 -5.98 -18.78 -3.28
C SER A 51 -4.67 -18.18 -3.77
N ILE A 52 -3.57 -18.94 -3.69
CA ILE A 52 -2.28 -18.57 -4.29
C ILE A 52 -2.40 -18.74 -5.81
N THR A 53 -3.23 -17.90 -6.42
CA THR A 53 -3.22 -17.70 -7.86
C THR A 53 -2.02 -16.80 -8.12
N PHE A 54 -0.99 -17.34 -8.76
CA PHE A 54 0.13 -16.54 -9.27
C PHE A 54 -0.40 -15.61 -10.37
N TYR A 55 -1.02 -14.51 -9.96
CA TYR A 55 -1.29 -13.41 -10.86
C TYR A 55 0.07 -12.82 -11.24
N LEU A 56 0.37 -12.73 -12.54
CA LEU A 56 1.60 -12.08 -12.99
C LEU A 56 1.56 -10.64 -12.45
N LEU A 57 2.53 -10.29 -11.60
CA LEU A 57 2.65 -8.93 -11.10
C LEU A 57 2.73 -7.98 -12.31
N PRO A 58 1.91 -6.91 -12.35
CA PRO A 58 2.02 -5.89 -13.38
C PRO A 58 3.47 -5.37 -13.45
N ILE A 59 3.98 -5.12 -14.65
CA ILE A 59 5.36 -4.63 -14.87
C ILE A 59 5.59 -3.33 -14.08
N THR A 60 4.56 -2.49 -13.95
CA THR A 60 4.58 -1.26 -13.16
C THR A 60 4.79 -1.53 -11.67
N ALA A 61 4.15 -2.56 -11.10
CA ALA A 61 4.37 -2.98 -9.72
C ALA A 61 5.76 -3.60 -9.54
N LEU A 62 6.21 -4.41 -10.52
CA LEU A 62 7.53 -5.03 -10.54
C LEU A 62 8.67 -3.99 -10.53
N LEU A 63 8.48 -2.85 -11.20
CA LEU A 63 9.46 -1.75 -11.21
C LEU A 63 9.27 -0.77 -10.04
N GLY A 64 8.02 -0.50 -9.65
CA GLY A 64 7.69 0.46 -8.61
C GLY A 64 8.12 0.01 -7.21
N ILE A 65 7.87 -1.26 -6.87
CA ILE A 65 8.21 -1.79 -5.53
C ILE A 65 9.71 -1.69 -5.25
N PRO A 66 10.62 -2.17 -6.11
CA PRO A 66 12.06 -2.04 -5.88
C PRO A 66 12.51 -0.58 -5.80
N LEU A 67 11.98 0.29 -6.68
CA LEU A 67 12.34 1.72 -6.68
C LEU A 67 11.97 2.40 -5.36
N LEU A 68 10.74 2.18 -4.88
CA LEU A 68 10.27 2.74 -3.61
C LEU A 68 11.02 2.15 -2.41
N LEU A 69 11.31 0.85 -2.43
CA LEU A 69 12.07 0.19 -1.37
C LEU A 69 13.50 0.74 -1.29
N MET A 70 14.16 0.93 -2.43
CA MET A 70 15.48 1.58 -2.48
C MET A 70 15.44 2.99 -1.91
N LEU A 71 14.38 3.75 -2.19
CA LEU A 71 14.22 5.10 -1.64
C LEU A 71 13.99 5.11 -0.13
N GLU A 72 13.12 4.24 0.36
CA GLU A 72 12.84 4.09 1.80
C GLU A 72 14.10 3.69 2.57
N VAL A 73 14.85 2.70 2.06
CA VAL A 73 16.12 2.28 2.65
C VAL A 73 17.12 3.43 2.65
N TYR A 74 17.26 4.15 1.54
CA TYR A 74 18.19 5.28 1.47
C TYR A 74 17.80 6.42 2.41
N GLN A 75 16.50 6.71 2.52
CA GLN A 75 15.96 7.71 3.46
C GLN A 75 16.24 7.32 4.91
N TYR A 76 15.99 6.05 5.25
CA TYR A 76 16.25 5.50 6.58
C TYR A 76 17.73 5.61 6.95
N LEU A 77 18.62 5.22 6.04
CA LEU A 77 20.07 5.32 6.24
C LEU A 77 20.57 6.77 6.32
N SER A 78 19.93 7.67 5.57
CA SER A 78 20.32 9.09 5.55
C SER A 78 19.84 9.87 6.77
N ALA A 79 18.95 9.28 7.60
CA ALA A 79 18.33 9.89 8.79
C ALA A 79 17.76 11.30 8.55
N THR A 80 17.48 11.65 7.29
CA THR A 80 17.09 12.99 6.87
C THR A 80 16.02 12.88 5.78
N PRO A 81 14.86 13.55 5.94
CA PRO A 81 13.78 13.50 4.95
C PRO A 81 14.14 14.21 3.64
N HIS A 82 15.21 15.03 3.64
CA HIS A 82 15.65 15.82 2.49
C HIS A 82 16.88 15.22 1.80
N PHE A 83 17.12 13.91 1.91
CA PHE A 83 18.33 13.25 1.38
C PHE A 83 18.59 13.54 -0.11
N TYR A 84 17.53 13.64 -0.91
CA TYR A 84 17.58 13.87 -2.36
C TYR A 84 18.06 15.29 -2.69
N GLN A 85 18.07 16.23 -1.74
CA GLN A 85 18.56 17.60 -1.92
C GLN A 85 20.08 17.71 -2.04
N LYS A 86 20.83 16.63 -1.81
CA LYS A 86 22.28 16.59 -2.05
C LYS A 86 22.64 16.12 -3.46
N TRP A 87 21.67 15.56 -4.18
CA TRP A 87 21.89 14.97 -5.51
C TRP A 87 21.94 16.04 -6.60
N PRO A 88 22.69 15.84 -7.69
CA PRO A 88 22.70 16.76 -8.81
C PRO A 88 21.30 16.84 -9.45
N LEU A 89 20.95 18.01 -9.98
CA LEU A 89 19.67 18.30 -10.63
C LEU A 89 19.16 17.21 -11.59
N PRO A 90 19.98 16.68 -12.53
CA PRO A 90 19.49 15.66 -13.46
C PRO A 90 19.05 14.36 -12.77
N LEU A 91 19.71 13.97 -11.68
CA LEU A 91 19.34 12.74 -10.96
C LEU A 91 17.99 12.88 -10.24
N ARG A 92 17.71 14.07 -9.68
CA ARG A 92 16.39 14.36 -9.09
C ARG A 92 15.30 14.38 -10.15
N GLY A 93 15.58 14.99 -11.30
CA GLY A 93 14.65 15.02 -12.43
C GLY A 93 14.30 13.62 -12.90
N LEU A 94 15.31 12.74 -13.06
CA LEU A 94 15.12 11.35 -13.43
C LEU A 94 14.25 10.61 -12.39
N LEU A 95 14.54 10.79 -11.10
CA LEU A 95 13.77 10.17 -10.03
C LEU A 95 12.30 10.62 -10.02
N TYR A 96 12.03 11.92 -10.16
CA TYR A 96 10.65 12.41 -10.23
C TYR A 96 9.94 11.91 -11.50
N ALA A 97 10.63 11.90 -12.63
CA ALA A 97 10.08 11.39 -13.88
C ALA A 97 9.78 9.90 -13.80
N SER A 98 10.65 9.09 -13.19
CA SER A 98 10.42 7.65 -13.04
C SER A 98 9.27 7.35 -12.10
N LEU A 99 9.17 8.05 -10.96
CA LEU A 99 8.05 7.91 -10.03
C LEU A 99 6.72 8.29 -10.69
N LEU A 100 6.68 9.43 -11.38
CA LEU A 100 5.48 9.87 -12.10
C LEU A 100 5.11 8.91 -13.23
N PHE A 101 6.09 8.46 -14.01
CA PHE A 101 5.85 7.53 -15.10
C PHE A 101 5.30 6.19 -14.60
N ILE A 102 5.91 5.60 -13.57
CA ILE A 102 5.45 4.34 -12.98
C ILE A 102 4.05 4.49 -12.39
N LEU A 103 3.77 5.61 -11.72
CA LEU A 103 2.44 5.92 -11.18
C LEU A 103 1.40 6.01 -12.30
N MET A 104 1.65 6.84 -13.32
CA MET A 104 0.74 7.03 -14.45
C MET A 104 0.54 5.74 -15.25
N ALA A 105 1.60 4.99 -15.51
CA ALA A 105 1.51 3.69 -16.18
C ALA A 105 0.74 2.68 -15.33
N GLY A 106 0.89 2.72 -13.99
CA GLY A 106 0.13 1.89 -13.06
C GLY A 106 -1.36 2.17 -13.11
N ILE A 107 -1.74 3.46 -13.08
CA ILE A 107 -3.15 3.89 -13.19
C ILE A 107 -3.72 3.55 -14.57
N SER A 108 -2.97 3.79 -15.65
CA SER A 108 -3.43 3.47 -17.02
C SER A 108 -3.61 1.97 -17.28
N ASN A 109 -2.78 1.12 -16.67
CA ASN A 109 -2.91 -0.34 -16.79
C ASN A 109 -3.99 -0.92 -15.86
N ALA A 110 -4.54 -0.11 -14.95
CA ALA A 110 -5.66 -0.51 -14.09
C ALA A 110 -6.97 -0.70 -14.87
N ASN A 111 -7.03 -0.34 -16.16
CA ASN A 111 -8.22 -0.54 -16.99
C ASN A 111 -8.62 -2.03 -17.18
N ASN A 112 -7.75 -3.00 -16.85
CA ASN A 112 -8.07 -4.44 -16.82
C ASN A 112 -8.40 -4.99 -15.43
N ALA A 113 -8.31 -4.17 -14.39
CA ALA A 113 -8.64 -4.52 -13.01
C ALA A 113 -9.56 -3.44 -12.45
N THR A 114 -10.86 -3.74 -12.43
CA THR A 114 -11.93 -2.97 -11.78
C THR A 114 -11.67 -2.80 -10.28
N THR A 115 -10.68 -2.00 -9.92
CA THR A 115 -10.37 -1.66 -8.54
C THR A 115 -10.05 -0.19 -8.49
N ASP A 116 -11.10 0.59 -8.21
CA ASP A 116 -10.97 1.99 -7.80
C ASP A 116 -9.96 2.06 -6.66
N PHE A 117 -8.84 2.72 -6.93
CA PHE A 117 -7.92 3.12 -5.89
C PHE A 117 -8.71 4.09 -5.00
N ILE A 118 -8.75 3.83 -3.69
CA ILE A 118 -9.63 4.49 -2.71
C ILE A 118 -9.59 6.04 -2.76
N TYR A 119 -8.54 6.64 -3.34
CA TYR A 119 -8.32 8.08 -3.44
C TYR A 119 -8.59 8.72 -4.82
N PHE A 120 -8.95 7.94 -5.86
CA PHE A 120 -9.15 8.45 -7.23
C PHE A 120 -10.55 8.20 -7.79
N ALA A 121 -11.54 7.98 -6.92
CA ALA A 121 -12.96 7.87 -7.30
C ALA A 121 -13.63 9.25 -7.31
N PHE A 122 -13.25 10.10 -8.26
CA PHE A 122 -13.95 11.36 -8.57
C PHE A 122 -14.29 11.46 -10.05
#